data_AF-A0A809S4W7-F1
#
_entry.id   AF-A0A809S4W7-F1
#
_cell.length_a   1.000
_cell.length_b   1.000
_cell.length_c   1.000
_cell.angle_alpha   90.00
_cell.angle_beta   90.00
_cell.angle_gamma   90.00
#
_symmetry.space_group_name_H-M   'P 1'
#
loop_
_entity.id
_entity.type
_entity.pdbx_description
1 polymer ?
#
loop_
_entity_poly.entity_id
_entity_poly.type
_entity_poly.pdbx_seq_one_letter_code
_entity_poly.pdbx_strand_id
1 'polypeptide(L)'
;MDKSTVFVKTQEGEEAMRQRTRLVQRNLRNILIMVDGQADVGDLAKRFGDEATTQAALRELLAGGFIAEQSGQLDFTTAPAAKANQPDEVPVLTSRIPAPVQAEPAAPEPAVEEIHLISPEYESLPPPPLQTAARSIPATAPVTVPGWLDRMKALFAGRSNKRDVPAKKAGKDEQAEFADVEWGPDLAPARRGTQANWPMLGLSAAAGIAVLLGLTLSLYPYGRHLPDIERNAAAMLQEPVKIGDIGFSFLPRPHIALRNIVAGNEAQLRIASVRATPDFLSLLGERKVFHDVVFAGIDVKESALAKLARAAAGNPPVKFRHIAIEGLSLVAGDARLGGIGGEVKMSPAGTMEAILLHDQDNALKMELRPKGEAFQFVASGSNWKPPFAPNLVCQSVDAAGELRAGALNLDKLETRAYEGLVEGKASLAWSSGPEFNGDLEIKHINSGKLLAALGSGLSAEGELSGRLKLAAKADSLGKLADAVRAEGSFEMKRGIAKGLDLGEAVRKTGRDPTRGGETKFEQLSGTVQVDAQEARLGNLRLASGLMTAVGNLGVGRNGQLNGLLNVDLKSSAATLRVALAVGGTSKDPMLTPSRR
;
A
#
# COMPACT_ATOMS: atom_id res chain seq x y z
N MET A 1 11.69 9.52 -46.44
CA MET A 1 11.93 9.08 -45.04
C MET A 1 13.08 8.12 -45.11
N ASP A 2 14.18 8.47 -44.45
CA ASP A 2 15.37 7.62 -44.42
C ASP A 2 15.13 6.39 -43.55
N LYS A 3 15.73 5.26 -43.93
CA LYS A 3 15.48 3.98 -43.23
C LYS A 3 16.05 3.96 -41.81
N SER A 4 17.00 4.84 -41.50
CA SER A 4 17.69 4.97 -40.20
C SER A 4 17.07 6.00 -39.26
N THR A 5 15.98 6.67 -39.65
CA THR A 5 15.32 7.65 -38.77
C THR A 5 14.59 6.92 -37.64
N VAL A 6 14.79 7.38 -36.40
CA VAL A 6 14.06 6.85 -35.24
C VAL A 6 13.00 7.87 -34.84
N PHE A 7 11.78 7.39 -34.60
CA PHE A 7 10.65 8.20 -34.16
C PHE A 7 10.35 7.95 -32.69
N VAL A 8 9.99 9.01 -31.97
CA VAL A 8 9.48 8.96 -30.60
C VAL A 8 8.03 9.40 -30.57
N LYS A 9 7.24 8.81 -29.67
CA LYS A 9 5.85 9.22 -29.44
C LYS A 9 5.82 10.59 -28.78
N THR A 10 4.93 11.47 -29.24
CA THR A 10 4.65 12.74 -28.56
C THR A 10 3.58 12.53 -27.48
N GLN A 11 3.39 13.54 -26.63
CA GLN A 11 2.31 13.53 -25.63
C GLN A 11 0.93 13.29 -26.28
N GLU A 12 0.69 13.87 -27.46
CA GLU A 12 -0.55 13.64 -28.22
C GLU A 12 -0.67 12.20 -28.74
N GLY A 13 0.45 11.58 -29.14
CA GLY A 13 0.52 10.18 -29.52
C GLY A 13 0.20 9.22 -28.37
N GLU A 14 0.70 9.50 -27.16
CA GLU A 14 0.40 8.71 -25.97
C GLU A 14 -1.06 8.83 -25.52
N GLU A 15 -1.64 10.03 -25.60
CA GLU A 15 -3.05 10.26 -25.32
C GLU A 15 -3.96 9.56 -26.35
N ALA A 16 -3.58 9.58 -27.63
CA ALA A 16 -4.31 8.87 -28.68
C ALA A 16 -4.29 7.34 -28.52
N MET A 17 -3.28 6.79 -27.84
CA MET A 17 -3.27 5.37 -27.46
C MET A 17 -4.26 5.06 -26.33
N ARG A 18 -4.46 5.99 -25.39
CA ARG A 18 -5.39 5.82 -24.26
C ARG A 18 -6.85 5.97 -24.68
N GLN A 19 -7.13 6.78 -25.70
CA GLN A 19 -8.49 7.03 -26.20
C GLN A 19 -8.67 6.52 -27.64
N ARG A 20 -9.32 5.35 -27.80
CA ARG A 20 -9.55 4.68 -29.10
C ARG A 20 -10.29 5.51 -30.16
N THR A 21 -10.91 6.62 -29.78
CA THR A 21 -11.69 7.53 -30.65
C THR A 21 -10.84 8.59 -31.35
N ARG A 22 -9.61 8.83 -30.91
CA ARG A 22 -8.76 9.94 -31.39
C ARG A 22 -7.94 9.60 -32.64
N LEU A 23 -7.72 8.30 -32.90
CA LEU A 23 -7.02 7.78 -34.07
C LEU A 23 -7.84 6.64 -34.69
N VAL A 24 -8.74 7.01 -35.62
CA VAL A 24 -9.81 6.14 -36.15
C VAL A 24 -9.27 5.01 -37.03
N GLN A 25 -8.20 5.27 -37.78
CA GLN A 25 -7.62 4.28 -38.69
C GLN A 25 -6.78 3.23 -37.95
N ARG A 26 -7.11 1.96 -38.18
CA ARG A 26 -6.48 0.80 -37.50
C ARG A 26 -4.98 0.69 -37.81
N ASN A 27 -4.57 1.01 -39.04
CA ASN A 27 -3.18 0.86 -39.49
C ASN A 27 -2.25 1.88 -38.81
N LEU A 28 -2.68 3.15 -38.75
CA LEU A 28 -1.94 4.21 -38.04
C LEU A 28 -1.78 3.88 -36.56
N ARG A 29 -2.83 3.35 -35.93
CA ARG A 29 -2.78 2.95 -34.51
C ARG A 29 -1.82 1.80 -34.27
N ASN A 30 -1.81 0.79 -35.13
CA ASN A 30 -0.90 -0.34 -35.01
C ASN A 30 0.56 0.09 -35.12
N ILE A 31 0.87 0.98 -36.07
CA ILE A 31 2.23 1.52 -36.24
C ILE A 31 2.58 2.42 -35.06
N LEU A 32 1.67 3.29 -34.61
CA LEU A 32 1.89 4.12 -33.42
C LEU A 32 2.21 3.27 -32.18
N ILE A 33 1.52 2.14 -31.96
CA ILE A 33 1.82 1.24 -30.83
C ILE A 33 3.28 0.77 -30.87
N MET A 34 3.80 0.45 -32.06
CA MET A 34 5.15 -0.08 -32.25
C MET A 34 6.27 0.95 -32.20
N VAL A 35 5.96 2.25 -32.29
CA VAL A 35 6.97 3.32 -32.16
C VAL A 35 7.41 3.40 -30.70
N ASP A 36 8.59 2.88 -30.39
CA ASP A 36 9.15 2.75 -29.03
C ASP A 36 10.34 3.69 -28.77
N GLY A 37 10.71 4.51 -29.75
CA GLY A 37 11.90 5.38 -29.66
C GLY A 37 13.23 4.64 -29.83
N GLN A 38 13.21 3.39 -30.29
CA GLN A 38 14.42 2.58 -30.49
C GLN A 38 14.48 1.92 -31.88
N ALA A 39 13.33 1.54 -32.45
CA ALA A 39 13.27 0.97 -33.78
C ALA A 39 13.36 2.04 -34.88
N ASP A 40 14.23 1.81 -35.87
CA ASP A 40 14.32 2.64 -37.06
C ASP A 40 13.19 2.31 -38.07
N VAL A 41 13.00 3.18 -39.07
CA VAL A 41 11.95 2.99 -40.10
C VAL A 41 12.11 1.67 -40.85
N GLY A 42 13.36 1.22 -41.09
CA GLY A 42 13.65 -0.04 -41.77
C GLY A 42 13.19 -1.27 -40.98
N ASP A 43 13.39 -1.27 -39.67
CA ASP A 43 12.98 -2.34 -38.77
C ASP A 43 11.47 -2.33 -38.50
N LEU A 44 10.85 -1.15 -38.44
CA LEU A 44 9.39 -1.03 -38.39
C LEU A 44 8.73 -1.58 -39.67
N ALA A 45 9.30 -1.30 -40.84
CA ALA A 45 8.81 -1.84 -42.11
C ALA A 45 8.93 -3.37 -42.19
N LYS A 46 10.03 -3.96 -41.71
CA LYS A 46 10.20 -5.42 -41.64
C LYS A 46 9.20 -6.08 -40.69
N ARG A 47 8.91 -5.46 -39.54
CA ARG A 47 7.96 -6.00 -38.55
C ARG A 47 6.51 -5.96 -39.04
N PHE A 48 6.15 -4.97 -39.88
CA PHE A 48 4.80 -4.84 -40.42
C PHE A 48 4.60 -5.61 -41.74
N GLY A 49 5.69 -5.91 -42.46
CA GLY A 49 5.68 -6.74 -43.68
C GLY A 49 5.41 -5.99 -44.99
N ASP A 50 5.16 -4.67 -44.94
CA ASP A 50 5.01 -3.80 -46.11
C ASP A 50 5.65 -2.42 -45.88
N GLU A 51 6.69 -2.12 -46.65
CA GLU A 51 7.50 -0.92 -46.52
C GLU A 51 6.74 0.35 -46.97
N ALA A 52 5.96 0.27 -48.05
CA ALA A 52 5.26 1.43 -48.61
C ALA A 52 4.15 1.91 -47.67
N THR A 53 3.37 0.98 -47.12
CA THR A 53 2.29 1.27 -46.16
C THR A 53 2.83 1.80 -44.84
N THR A 54 3.97 1.26 -44.36
CA THR A 54 4.60 1.71 -43.12
C THR A 54 5.12 3.15 -43.24
N GLN A 55 5.78 3.50 -44.35
CA GLN A 55 6.26 4.86 -44.57
C GLN A 55 5.12 5.87 -44.77
N ALA A 56 4.02 5.48 -45.43
CA ALA A 56 2.84 6.34 -45.59
C ALA A 56 2.20 6.64 -44.23
N ALA A 57 2.03 5.63 -43.39
CA ALA A 57 1.47 5.77 -42.05
C ALA A 57 2.36 6.60 -41.11
N LEU A 58 3.68 6.44 -41.17
CA LEU A 58 4.61 7.26 -40.38
C LEU A 58 4.56 8.74 -40.79
N ARG A 59 4.41 9.05 -42.09
CA ARG A 59 4.20 10.44 -42.54
C ARG A 59 2.90 11.03 -42.03
N GLU A 60 1.82 10.24 -42.03
CA GLU A 60 0.52 10.69 -41.55
C GLU A 60 0.50 10.88 -40.03
N LEU A 61 1.16 10.00 -39.27
CA LEU A 61 1.34 10.15 -37.83
C LEU A 61 2.21 11.36 -37.47
N LEU A 62 3.24 11.65 -38.27
CA LEU A 62 4.10 12.81 -38.08
C LEU A 62 3.37 14.12 -38.44
N ALA A 63 2.63 14.14 -39.55
CA ALA A 63 1.80 15.29 -39.94
C ALA A 63 0.68 15.55 -38.91
N GLY A 64 0.15 14.50 -38.28
CA GLY A 64 -0.83 14.58 -37.21
C GLY A 64 -0.24 14.89 -35.83
N GLY A 65 1.08 15.12 -35.70
CA GLY A 65 1.73 15.48 -34.45
C GLY A 65 1.86 14.35 -33.42
N PHE A 66 1.50 13.11 -33.77
CA PHE A 66 1.50 11.96 -32.85
C PHE A 66 2.89 11.35 -32.64
N ILE A 67 3.82 11.57 -33.57
CA ILE A 67 5.23 11.14 -33.48
C ILE A 67 6.14 12.28 -33.92
N ALA A 68 7.35 12.31 -33.37
CA ALA A 68 8.40 13.26 -33.72
C ALA A 68 9.71 12.52 -34.05
N GLU A 69 10.51 13.08 -34.95
CA GLU A 69 11.85 12.58 -35.24
C GLU A 69 12.74 12.76 -34.00
N GLN A 70 13.44 11.70 -33.61
CA GLN A 70 14.45 11.78 -32.58
C GLN A 70 15.69 12.44 -33.19
N SER A 71 15.77 13.76 -33.08
CA SER A 71 16.94 14.53 -33.52
C SER A 71 18.17 14.05 -32.76
N GLY A 72 19.02 13.28 -33.46
CA GLY A 72 20.32 12.88 -32.97
C GLY A 72 21.27 14.07 -32.94
N GLN A 73 22.03 14.16 -31.85
CA GLN A 73 23.25 14.94 -31.69
C GLN A 73 23.06 16.47 -31.56
N LEU A 74 23.14 16.96 -30.32
CA LEU A 74 23.31 18.37 -30.00
C LEU A 74 24.70 18.85 -30.48
N ASP A 75 24.77 19.36 -31.71
CA ASP A 75 25.86 20.24 -32.14
C ASP A 75 25.59 21.66 -31.58
N PHE A 76 26.43 22.10 -30.64
CA PHE A 76 26.39 23.45 -30.05
C PHE A 76 27.01 24.51 -30.96
N THR A 77 26.58 24.58 -32.22
CA THR A 77 27.04 25.62 -33.15
C THR A 77 25.95 25.98 -34.15
N THR A 78 24.84 26.56 -33.67
CA THR A 78 24.16 27.66 -34.37
C THR A 78 23.13 28.34 -33.46
N ALA A 79 23.24 29.66 -33.35
CA ALA A 79 22.34 30.50 -32.56
C ALA A 79 20.99 30.69 -33.26
N PRO A 80 19.85 30.72 -32.53
CA PRO A 80 18.62 31.26 -33.07
C PRO A 80 18.53 32.76 -32.80
N ALA A 81 18.15 33.48 -33.86
CA ALA A 81 17.96 34.91 -33.92
C ALA A 81 16.81 35.42 -33.02
N ALA A 82 16.96 36.71 -32.69
CA ALA A 82 16.10 37.54 -31.87
C ALA A 82 14.62 37.57 -32.27
N LYS A 83 13.76 37.69 -31.25
CA LYS A 83 12.65 38.67 -31.26
C LYS A 83 12.63 39.41 -29.91
N ALA A 84 12.75 40.72 -30.01
CA ALA A 84 12.68 41.70 -28.94
C ALA A 84 11.23 41.95 -28.50
N ASN A 85 11.00 42.20 -27.21
CA ASN A 85 10.48 43.48 -26.73
C ASN A 85 10.41 43.61 -25.20
N GLN A 86 11.09 44.66 -24.73
CA GLN A 86 10.83 45.57 -23.60
C GLN A 86 11.19 45.20 -22.15
N PRO A 87 11.62 46.22 -21.36
CA PRO A 87 12.43 46.06 -20.16
C PRO A 87 11.65 46.41 -18.89
N ASP A 88 11.72 45.57 -17.86
CA ASP A 88 11.31 45.96 -16.52
C ASP A 88 12.46 45.80 -15.53
N GLU A 89 12.58 46.83 -14.72
CA GLU A 89 13.62 47.18 -13.78
C GLU A 89 13.84 46.11 -12.70
N VAL A 90 15.11 45.89 -12.36
CA VAL A 90 15.53 45.12 -11.20
C VAL A 90 15.60 46.08 -10.00
N PRO A 91 14.87 45.86 -8.88
CA PRO A 91 15.18 46.56 -7.66
C PRO A 91 16.21 45.76 -6.86
N VAL A 92 17.40 46.35 -6.76
CA VAL A 92 18.39 46.05 -5.71
C VAL A 92 17.80 46.45 -4.37
N LEU A 93 17.64 45.51 -3.43
CA LEU A 93 17.37 45.82 -2.03
C LEU A 93 18.63 45.66 -1.21
N THR A 94 19.26 46.80 -0.98
CA THR A 94 20.33 47.04 -0.02
C THR A 94 19.82 46.89 1.41
N SER A 95 20.66 46.26 2.23
CA SER A 95 20.58 46.18 3.68
C SER A 95 20.50 47.56 4.34
N ARG A 96 19.48 47.78 5.19
CA ARG A 96 19.51 48.79 6.24
C ARG A 96 18.96 48.21 7.54
N ILE A 97 19.83 48.14 8.54
CA ILE A 97 19.51 47.87 9.95
C ILE A 97 19.01 49.20 10.56
N PRO A 98 17.89 49.23 11.30
CA PRO A 98 17.64 50.27 12.28
C PRO A 98 17.96 49.77 13.71
N ALA A 99 18.57 50.66 14.49
CA ALA A 99 18.86 50.53 15.92
C ALA A 99 17.58 50.66 16.78
N PRO A 100 17.64 50.36 18.10
CA PRO A 100 16.48 49.92 18.89
C PRO A 100 15.61 51.07 19.38
N VAL A 101 14.29 50.86 19.37
CA VAL A 101 13.30 51.76 19.99
C VAL A 101 13.06 51.32 21.43
N GLN A 102 13.03 52.32 22.32
CA GLN A 102 12.83 52.22 23.77
C GLN A 102 11.43 51.72 24.16
N ALA A 103 11.38 51.16 25.36
CA ALA A 103 10.22 50.56 26.01
C ALA A 103 9.25 51.58 26.64
N GLU A 104 7.96 51.22 26.65
CA GLU A 104 6.93 51.70 27.60
C GLU A 104 5.94 50.55 27.89
N PRO A 105 5.20 50.56 29.02
CA PRO A 105 5.20 49.45 29.97
C PRO A 105 3.94 48.58 29.86
N ALA A 106 4.11 47.28 30.13
CA ALA A 106 3.03 46.33 30.30
C ALA A 106 2.34 46.49 31.66
N ALA A 107 1.00 46.43 31.64
CA ALA A 107 0.13 46.33 32.82
C ALA A 107 0.32 44.99 33.56
N PRO A 108 0.00 44.91 34.87
CA PRO A 108 0.48 43.84 35.75
C PRO A 108 -0.29 42.52 35.58
N GLU A 109 0.46 41.42 35.57
CA GLU A 109 -0.06 40.06 35.71
C GLU A 109 -0.55 39.79 37.15
N PRO A 110 -1.61 38.96 37.34
CA PRO A 110 -2.07 38.59 38.66
C PRO A 110 -1.08 37.62 39.33
N ALA A 111 -0.83 37.85 40.62
CA ALA A 111 -0.02 37.02 41.48
C ALA A 111 -0.53 35.56 41.50
N VAL A 112 0.32 34.63 41.08
CA VAL A 112 0.15 33.21 41.37
C VAL A 112 0.91 32.92 42.66
N GLU A 113 0.14 32.57 43.68
CA GLU A 113 0.58 32.14 45.00
C GLU A 113 1.38 30.82 44.86
N GLU A 114 2.62 30.85 45.34
CA GLU A 114 3.58 29.75 45.26
C GLU A 114 3.16 28.64 46.24
N ILE A 115 2.47 27.62 45.74
CA ILE A 115 2.14 26.42 46.52
C ILE A 115 3.44 25.64 46.76
N HIS A 116 4.02 25.81 47.94
CA HIS A 116 5.05 24.93 48.49
C HIS A 116 4.47 23.52 48.70
N LEU A 117 4.69 22.63 47.73
CA LEU A 117 4.48 21.19 47.91
C LEU A 117 5.73 20.58 48.54
N ILE A 118 5.55 20.14 49.79
CA ILE A 118 6.50 19.35 50.57
C ILE A 118 6.71 18.00 49.87
N SER A 119 7.96 17.67 49.54
CA SER A 119 8.35 16.36 49.04
C SER A 119 8.06 15.28 50.10
N PRO A 120 7.35 14.17 49.77
CA PRO A 120 7.29 13.05 50.67
C PRO A 120 8.63 12.33 50.69
N GLU A 121 9.23 12.31 51.87
CA GLU A 121 10.40 11.53 52.25
C GLU A 121 10.03 10.04 52.13
N TYR A 122 10.57 9.35 51.12
CA TYR A 122 10.48 7.89 51.05
C TYR A 122 11.52 7.29 51.98
N GLU A 123 11.04 6.85 53.14
CA GLU A 123 11.77 6.03 54.09
C GLU A 123 12.24 4.74 53.39
N SER A 124 13.55 4.54 53.37
CA SER A 124 14.21 3.42 52.72
C SER A 124 14.10 2.18 53.61
N LEU A 125 13.24 1.23 53.22
CA LEU A 125 13.23 -0.10 53.81
C LEU A 125 14.50 -0.87 53.41
N PRO A 126 15.22 -1.51 54.34
CA PRO A 126 16.40 -2.31 54.03
C PRO A 126 16.00 -3.62 53.32
N PRO A 127 16.84 -4.15 52.41
CA PRO A 127 16.55 -5.40 51.72
C PRO A 127 16.61 -6.60 52.68
N PRO A 128 15.77 -7.64 52.48
CA PRO A 128 15.83 -8.85 53.29
C PRO A 128 17.07 -9.68 52.95
N PRO A 129 17.58 -10.50 53.91
CA PRO A 129 18.78 -11.30 53.71
C PRO A 129 18.56 -12.40 52.67
N LEU A 130 19.55 -12.58 51.80
CA LEU A 130 19.64 -13.66 50.83
C LEU A 130 19.71 -15.02 51.55
N GLN A 131 18.59 -15.74 51.58
CA GLN A 131 18.58 -17.17 51.87
C GLN A 131 18.95 -17.94 50.60
N THR A 132 20.12 -18.55 50.62
CA THR A 132 20.57 -19.53 49.64
C THR A 132 19.76 -20.81 49.84
N ALA A 133 18.69 -20.97 49.07
CA ALA A 133 17.98 -22.23 48.93
C ALA A 133 18.07 -22.68 47.47
N ALA A 134 18.97 -23.64 47.21
CA ALA A 134 19.07 -24.33 45.94
C ALA A 134 17.76 -25.11 45.69
N ARG A 135 16.91 -24.58 44.80
CA ARG A 135 15.85 -25.34 44.13
C ARG A 135 16.24 -25.52 42.67
N SER A 136 16.55 -26.75 42.31
CA SER A 136 16.76 -27.21 40.94
C SER A 136 15.48 -27.03 40.11
N ILE A 137 15.51 -26.12 39.15
CA ILE A 137 14.55 -26.05 38.06
C ILE A 137 15.12 -26.93 36.92
N PRO A 138 14.36 -27.87 36.33
CA PRO A 138 14.84 -28.60 35.18
C PRO A 138 14.99 -27.63 34.00
N ALA A 139 16.20 -27.55 33.45
CA ALA A 139 16.49 -26.74 32.27
C ALA A 139 15.65 -27.22 31.09
N THR A 140 14.69 -26.41 30.64
CA THR A 140 14.17 -26.51 29.29
C THR A 140 15.29 -26.11 28.34
N ALA A 141 15.72 -27.07 27.52
CA ALA A 141 16.78 -26.88 26.54
C ALA A 141 16.43 -25.73 25.58
N PRO A 142 17.39 -24.87 25.21
CA PRO A 142 17.19 -23.92 24.13
C PRO A 142 16.99 -24.70 22.83
N VAL A 143 15.91 -24.42 22.11
CA VAL A 143 15.72 -24.89 20.75
C VAL A 143 16.75 -24.18 19.87
N THR A 144 17.93 -24.79 19.74
CA THR A 144 18.96 -24.38 18.80
C THR A 144 18.48 -24.71 17.39
N VAL A 145 18.18 -23.69 16.60
CA VAL A 145 17.95 -23.87 15.16
C VAL A 145 19.32 -24.19 14.52
N PRO A 146 19.48 -25.30 13.77
CA PRO A 146 20.79 -25.75 13.33
C PRO A 146 21.50 -24.69 12.46
N GLY A 147 22.75 -24.41 12.81
CA GLY A 147 23.64 -23.55 12.02
C GLY A 147 23.88 -24.14 10.64
N TRP A 148 24.22 -23.29 9.67
CA TRP A 148 24.35 -23.67 8.26
C TRP A 148 25.31 -24.85 8.01
N LEU A 149 26.34 -25.00 8.86
CA LEU A 149 27.29 -26.12 8.86
C LEU A 149 26.63 -27.49 9.15
N ASP A 150 25.61 -27.53 10.01
CA ASP A 150 24.88 -28.78 10.33
C ASP A 150 23.90 -29.15 9.21
N ARG A 151 23.35 -28.13 8.50
CA ARG A 151 22.53 -28.35 7.30
C ARG A 151 23.35 -28.88 6.13
N MET A 152 24.60 -28.45 5.98
CA MET A 152 25.51 -29.02 4.98
C MET A 152 25.88 -30.47 5.29
N LYS A 153 26.20 -30.80 6.55
CA LYS A 153 26.49 -32.19 6.95
C LYS A 153 25.29 -33.12 6.69
N ALA A 154 24.07 -32.65 6.93
CA ALA A 154 22.84 -33.40 6.63
C ALA A 154 22.63 -33.65 5.13
N LEU A 155 23.05 -32.72 4.26
CA LEU A 155 22.99 -32.87 2.80
C LEU A 155 24.04 -33.85 2.24
N PHE A 156 25.20 -33.98 2.89
CA PHE A 156 26.28 -34.89 2.46
C PHE A 156 26.23 -36.28 3.12
N ALA A 157 25.50 -36.45 4.22
CA ALA A 157 25.31 -37.76 4.86
C ALA A 157 24.36 -38.71 4.07
N GLY A 158 23.60 -38.19 3.10
CA GLY A 158 22.55 -38.93 2.38
C GLY A 158 22.99 -39.70 1.12
N ARG A 159 24.24 -40.17 1.02
CA ARG A 159 24.68 -40.91 -0.19
C ARG A 159 25.74 -41.98 0.06
N SER A 160 25.42 -42.96 0.90
CA SER A 160 26.00 -44.30 0.74
C SER A 160 24.94 -45.35 1.06
N ASN A 161 24.15 -45.71 0.05
CA ASN A 161 23.42 -46.97 0.10
C ASN A 161 23.91 -47.83 -1.06
N LYS A 162 24.47 -48.99 -0.69
CA LYS A 162 24.82 -50.10 -1.56
C LYS A 162 23.65 -50.35 -2.51
N ARG A 163 23.93 -50.40 -3.82
CA ARG A 163 22.99 -50.98 -4.78
C ARG A 163 23.43 -52.40 -5.07
N ASP A 164 22.51 -53.30 -4.76
CA ASP A 164 22.52 -54.69 -5.14
C ASP A 164 22.59 -54.85 -6.66
N VAL A 165 23.37 -55.84 -7.07
CA VAL A 165 23.44 -56.39 -8.43
C VAL A 165 22.19 -57.23 -8.69
N PRO A 166 21.49 -57.06 -9.83
CA PRO A 166 20.67 -58.13 -10.37
C PRO A 166 21.35 -58.78 -11.58
N ALA A 167 21.35 -60.11 -11.55
CA ALA A 167 21.80 -61.01 -12.60
C ALA A 167 20.72 -61.24 -13.69
N LYS A 168 21.19 -61.83 -14.81
CA LYS A 168 20.51 -62.41 -16.01
C LYS A 168 20.69 -61.56 -17.28
N LYS A 169 20.97 -62.12 -18.47
CA LYS A 169 20.83 -63.50 -18.98
C LYS A 169 21.69 -63.68 -20.25
N ALA A 170 22.04 -64.94 -20.53
CA ALA A 170 22.83 -65.42 -21.66
C ALA A 170 22.05 -65.55 -23.00
N GLY A 171 22.83 -65.58 -24.09
CA GLY A 171 22.49 -66.06 -25.46
C GLY A 171 23.51 -65.48 -26.47
N LYS A 172 24.52 -66.24 -26.92
CA LYS A 172 24.59 -67.05 -28.18
C LYS A 172 24.62 -66.17 -29.45
N ASP A 173 25.51 -66.28 -30.44
CA ASP A 173 26.24 -67.42 -31.01
C ASP A 173 27.56 -66.97 -31.74
N GLU A 174 28.48 -67.94 -31.90
CA GLU A 174 29.41 -68.20 -33.04
C GLU A 174 30.43 -67.14 -33.52
N GLN A 175 31.74 -67.37 -33.33
CA GLN A 175 32.72 -68.15 -34.14
C GLN A 175 33.54 -67.28 -35.11
N ALA A 176 34.83 -67.18 -34.82
CA ALA A 176 36.00 -67.08 -35.72
C ALA A 176 37.16 -66.49 -34.88
N GLU A 177 38.43 -66.82 -35.00
CA GLU A 177 39.21 -67.89 -35.62
C GLU A 177 40.63 -67.60 -35.09
N PHE A 178 41.36 -68.61 -34.62
CA PHE A 178 42.72 -68.42 -34.11
C PHE A 178 43.66 -68.15 -35.29
N ALA A 179 44.51 -67.13 -35.18
CA ALA A 179 45.76 -67.08 -35.93
C ALA A 179 46.85 -66.36 -35.12
N ASP A 180 47.97 -67.04 -35.04
CA ASP A 180 49.17 -66.76 -34.26
C ASP A 180 49.88 -65.47 -34.68
N VAL A 181 50.40 -64.71 -33.71
CA VAL A 181 51.66 -63.95 -33.91
C VAL A 181 52.50 -63.97 -32.63
N GLU A 182 53.67 -64.58 -32.80
CA GLU A 182 54.88 -64.60 -31.99
C GLU A 182 55.20 -63.32 -31.19
N TRP A 183 55.69 -63.54 -29.98
CA TRP A 183 56.37 -62.54 -29.16
C TRP A 183 57.81 -62.34 -29.66
N GLY A 184 58.08 -61.19 -30.28
CA GLY A 184 59.44 -60.68 -30.51
C GLY A 184 59.70 -59.46 -29.60
N PRO A 185 60.82 -59.41 -28.85
CA PRO A 185 61.13 -58.32 -27.96
C PRO A 185 61.79 -57.19 -28.76
N ASP A 186 61.18 -56.02 -28.81
CA ASP A 186 61.98 -54.82 -29.06
C ASP A 186 61.41 -53.58 -28.35
N LEU A 187 62.25 -53.07 -27.45
CA LEU A 187 62.03 -51.89 -26.66
C LEU A 187 62.25 -50.64 -27.53
N ALA A 188 61.18 -50.01 -27.99
CA ALA A 188 61.20 -48.62 -28.39
C ALA A 188 60.67 -47.75 -27.23
N PRO A 189 61.40 -46.71 -26.77
CA PRO A 189 60.98 -45.93 -25.61
C PRO A 189 59.72 -45.12 -25.94
N ALA A 190 58.61 -45.43 -25.27
CA ALA A 190 57.45 -44.55 -25.25
C ALA A 190 57.85 -43.25 -24.52
N ARG A 191 58.20 -42.21 -25.29
CA ARG A 191 58.26 -40.82 -24.81
C ARG A 191 56.92 -40.52 -24.15
N ARG A 192 56.91 -40.44 -22.82
CA ARG A 192 55.81 -39.89 -22.04
C ARG A 192 55.82 -38.37 -22.24
N GLY A 193 55.35 -37.94 -23.40
CA GLY A 193 54.99 -36.55 -23.65
C GLY A 193 53.71 -36.27 -22.89
N THR A 194 53.83 -35.83 -21.64
CA THR A 194 52.72 -35.21 -20.92
C THR A 194 52.45 -33.87 -21.62
N GLN A 195 51.69 -33.90 -22.71
CA GLN A 195 51.04 -32.69 -23.21
C GLN A 195 49.99 -32.31 -22.18
N ALA A 196 50.40 -31.46 -21.23
CA ALA A 196 49.48 -30.81 -20.32
C ALA A 196 48.48 -30.03 -21.17
N ASN A 197 47.22 -30.45 -21.16
CA ASN A 197 46.12 -29.71 -21.76
C ASN A 197 45.95 -28.40 -20.97
N TRP A 198 46.73 -27.37 -21.36
CA TRP A 198 46.65 -26.00 -20.86
C TRP A 198 45.22 -25.43 -20.73
N PRO A 199 44.24 -25.72 -21.61
CA PRO A 199 42.87 -25.28 -21.38
C PRO A 199 42.18 -25.94 -20.16
N MET A 200 42.50 -27.20 -19.83
CA MET A 200 41.96 -27.88 -18.64
C MET A 200 42.58 -27.38 -17.34
N LEU A 201 43.90 -27.07 -17.35
CA LEU A 201 44.58 -26.44 -16.22
C LEU A 201 44.04 -25.03 -15.95
N GLY A 202 43.81 -24.23 -17.01
CA GLY A 202 43.19 -22.90 -16.89
C GLY A 202 41.78 -22.93 -16.28
N LEU A 203 40.94 -23.89 -16.69
CA LEU A 203 39.59 -24.06 -16.14
C LEU A 203 39.59 -24.49 -14.66
N SER A 204 40.49 -25.41 -14.29
CA SER A 204 40.64 -25.86 -12.90
C SER A 204 41.21 -24.77 -11.98
N ALA A 205 42.12 -23.95 -12.49
CA ALA A 205 42.66 -22.79 -11.78
C ALA A 205 41.58 -21.71 -11.60
N ALA A 206 40.78 -21.43 -12.63
CA ALA A 206 39.65 -20.49 -12.54
C ALA A 206 38.57 -20.98 -11.55
N ALA A 207 38.23 -22.27 -11.57
CA ALA A 207 37.30 -22.86 -10.61
C ALA A 207 37.86 -22.84 -9.18
N GLY A 208 39.15 -23.14 -9.00
CA GLY A 208 39.84 -23.04 -7.72
C GLY A 208 39.87 -21.61 -7.18
N ILE A 209 40.15 -20.62 -8.03
CA ILE A 209 40.10 -19.19 -7.69
C ILE A 209 38.68 -18.77 -7.34
N ALA A 210 37.65 -19.21 -8.06
CA ALA A 210 36.26 -18.90 -7.74
C ALA A 210 35.81 -19.52 -6.40
N VAL A 211 36.25 -20.74 -6.10
CA VAL A 211 35.98 -21.41 -4.81
C VAL A 211 36.73 -20.72 -3.68
N LEU A 212 37.99 -20.34 -3.89
CA LEU A 212 38.81 -19.66 -2.89
C LEU A 212 38.34 -18.22 -2.66
N LEU A 213 37.93 -17.51 -3.72
CA LEU A 213 37.24 -16.21 -3.65
C LEU A 213 35.90 -16.35 -2.90
N GLY A 214 35.11 -17.38 -3.21
CA GLY A 214 33.87 -17.70 -2.50
C GLY A 214 34.09 -17.98 -1.01
N LEU A 215 35.12 -18.75 -0.66
CA LEU A 215 35.51 -19.05 0.73
C LEU A 215 36.03 -17.83 1.47
N THR A 216 36.90 -17.03 0.84
CA THR A 216 37.45 -15.80 1.43
C THR A 216 36.38 -14.75 1.68
N LEU A 217 35.48 -14.51 0.71
CA LEU A 217 34.29 -13.68 0.92
C LEU A 217 33.39 -14.29 2.00
N SER A 218 33.10 -15.60 1.98
CA SER A 218 32.23 -16.22 2.97
C SER A 218 32.77 -16.20 4.42
N LEU A 219 34.09 -16.24 4.60
CA LEU A 219 34.77 -16.27 5.91
C LEU A 219 35.30 -14.90 6.33
N TYR A 220 35.04 -13.85 5.55
CA TYR A 220 35.48 -12.51 5.85
C TYR A 220 34.73 -11.93 7.06
N PRO A 221 35.41 -11.27 8.04
CA PRO A 221 34.77 -10.74 9.23
C PRO A 221 34.02 -9.44 8.92
N TYR A 222 32.84 -9.55 8.30
CA TYR A 222 31.99 -8.41 7.92
C TYR A 222 31.61 -7.52 9.11
N GLY A 223 31.60 -8.08 10.33
CA GLY A 223 31.32 -7.34 11.57
C GLY A 223 32.20 -6.11 11.79
N ARG A 224 33.41 -6.05 11.21
CA ARG A 224 34.30 -4.87 11.31
C ARG A 224 33.70 -3.60 10.69
N HIS A 225 32.75 -3.75 9.77
CA HIS A 225 32.10 -2.64 9.07
C HIS A 225 30.79 -2.19 9.74
N LEU A 226 30.27 -2.94 10.71
CA LEU A 226 29.03 -2.59 11.40
C LEU A 226 29.07 -1.20 12.04
N PRO A 227 30.13 -0.79 12.77
CA PRO A 227 30.13 0.51 13.45
C PRO A 227 29.99 1.71 12.51
N ASP A 228 30.59 1.65 11.32
CA ASP A 228 30.49 2.72 10.32
C ASP A 228 29.11 2.73 9.65
N ILE A 229 28.52 1.56 9.42
CA ILE A 229 27.15 1.44 8.89
C ILE A 229 26.15 1.98 9.91
N GLU A 230 26.28 1.60 11.19
CA GLU A 230 25.46 2.12 12.29
C GLU A 230 25.58 3.64 12.42
N ARG A 231 26.79 4.19 12.35
CA ARG A 231 27.02 5.65 12.44
C ARG A 231 26.37 6.40 11.29
N ASN A 232 26.51 5.92 10.06
CA ASN A 232 25.90 6.57 8.88
C ASN A 232 24.37 6.47 8.91
N ALA A 233 23.83 5.30 9.26
CA ALA A 233 22.40 5.11 9.40
C ALA A 233 21.83 6.00 10.52
N ALA A 234 22.56 6.14 11.63
CA ALA A 234 22.17 6.99 12.74
C ALA A 234 22.18 8.47 12.38
N ALA A 235 23.17 8.92 11.59
CA ALA A 235 23.22 10.28 11.09
C ALA A 235 22.04 10.59 10.15
N MET A 236 21.63 9.64 9.31
CA MET A 236 20.48 9.80 8.40
C MET A 236 19.13 9.82 9.11
N LEU A 237 18.92 8.90 10.05
CA LEU A 237 17.66 8.80 10.80
C LEU A 237 17.56 9.80 11.96
N GLN A 238 18.68 10.45 12.32
CA GLN A 238 18.83 11.25 13.53
C GLN A 238 18.45 10.46 14.80
N GLU A 239 18.74 9.16 14.79
CA GLU A 239 18.43 8.21 15.86
C GLU A 239 19.52 7.16 15.99
N PRO A 240 19.78 6.61 17.19
CA PRO A 240 20.70 5.49 17.31
C PRO A 240 20.16 4.28 16.54
N VAL A 241 21.03 3.68 15.73
CA VAL A 241 20.76 2.45 14.98
C VAL A 241 21.65 1.35 15.52
N LYS A 242 21.07 0.18 15.75
CA LYS A 242 21.78 -1.05 16.12
C LYS A 242 21.48 -2.15 15.13
N ILE A 243 22.52 -2.86 14.72
CA ILE A 243 22.43 -3.97 13.76
C ILE A 243 22.96 -5.21 14.46
N GLY A 244 22.13 -6.26 14.54
CA GLY A 244 22.50 -7.48 15.24
C GLY A 244 23.56 -8.32 14.50
N ASP A 245 23.44 -8.43 13.18
CA ASP A 245 24.34 -9.26 12.37
C ASP A 245 24.50 -8.72 10.94
N ILE A 246 25.66 -9.01 10.35
CA ILE A 246 25.99 -8.73 8.94
C ILE A 246 26.64 -9.98 8.32
N GLY A 247 26.14 -10.37 7.15
CA GLY A 247 26.70 -11.49 6.40
C GLY A 247 26.66 -11.25 4.90
N PHE A 248 27.37 -12.11 4.17
CA PHE A 248 27.34 -12.17 2.71
C PHE A 248 26.76 -13.50 2.27
N SER A 249 25.89 -13.46 1.27
CA SER A 249 25.27 -14.65 0.69
C SER A 249 25.42 -14.62 -0.82
N PHE A 250 25.75 -15.77 -1.42
CA PHE A 250 26.01 -15.91 -2.86
C PHE A 250 24.75 -16.27 -3.68
N LEU A 251 23.66 -16.70 -3.02
CA LEU A 251 22.46 -17.22 -3.67
C LEU A 251 21.20 -16.42 -3.28
N PRO A 252 20.24 -16.19 -4.21
CA PRO A 252 20.29 -16.49 -5.65
C PRO A 252 21.23 -15.56 -6.44
N ARG A 253 21.56 -14.39 -5.89
CA ARG A 253 22.63 -13.49 -6.37
C ARG A 253 23.51 -13.06 -5.19
N PRO A 254 24.79 -12.74 -5.41
CA PRO A 254 25.68 -12.23 -4.37
C PRO A 254 25.16 -10.92 -3.74
N HIS A 255 24.92 -10.93 -2.42
CA HIS A 255 24.38 -9.78 -1.68
C HIS A 255 24.90 -9.72 -0.24
N ILE A 256 24.85 -8.53 0.34
CA ILE A 256 25.10 -8.27 1.77
C ILE A 256 23.76 -8.30 2.49
N ALA A 257 23.67 -9.00 3.61
CA ALA A 257 22.48 -9.06 4.43
C ALA A 257 22.77 -8.50 5.83
N LEU A 258 22.00 -7.49 6.25
CA LEU A 258 21.93 -7.01 7.62
C LEU A 258 20.70 -7.63 8.29
N ARG A 259 20.81 -8.04 9.55
CA ARG A 259 19.72 -8.68 10.29
C ARG A 259 19.51 -8.04 11.65
N ASN A 260 18.27 -8.11 12.14
CA ASN A 260 17.86 -7.62 13.45
C ASN A 260 18.26 -6.14 13.65
N ILE A 261 17.77 -5.28 12.75
CA ILE A 261 18.05 -3.85 12.82
C ILE A 261 16.99 -3.19 13.69
N VAL A 262 17.43 -2.36 14.62
CA VAL A 262 16.58 -1.58 15.51
C VAL A 262 17.05 -0.13 15.45
N ALA A 263 16.13 0.80 15.25
CA ALA A 263 16.42 2.23 15.32
C ALA A 263 15.49 2.94 16.32
N GLY A 264 16.07 3.94 17.00
CA GLY A 264 15.42 4.74 18.03
C GLY A 264 15.55 4.15 19.43
N ASN A 265 15.51 5.03 20.44
CA ASN A 265 15.70 4.66 21.85
C ASN A 265 14.65 3.66 22.37
N GLU A 266 13.45 3.68 21.79
CA GLU A 266 12.32 2.83 22.17
C GLU A 266 12.01 1.76 21.10
N ALA A 267 12.98 1.44 20.25
CA ALA A 267 12.81 0.56 19.10
C ALA A 267 11.61 0.99 18.24
N GLN A 268 11.61 2.26 17.83
CA GLN A 268 10.51 2.88 17.08
C GLN A 268 10.48 2.38 15.62
N LEU A 269 11.60 1.91 15.11
CA LEU A 269 11.72 1.21 13.84
C LEU A 269 12.43 -0.12 14.07
N ARG A 270 11.83 -1.22 13.60
CA ARG A 270 12.46 -2.54 13.58
C ARG A 270 12.45 -3.07 12.16
N ILE A 271 13.56 -3.60 11.70
CA ILE A 271 13.68 -4.23 10.39
C ILE A 271 14.31 -5.61 10.59
N ALA A 272 13.60 -6.65 10.20
CA ALA A 272 14.09 -8.02 10.37
C ALA A 272 15.33 -8.29 9.51
N SER A 273 15.30 -7.86 8.25
CA SER A 273 16.43 -8.02 7.33
C SER A 273 16.50 -6.89 6.30
N VAL A 274 17.72 -6.47 5.97
CA VAL A 274 18.01 -5.64 4.79
C VAL A 274 18.97 -6.40 3.89
N ARG A 275 18.57 -6.63 2.64
CA ARG A 275 19.39 -7.31 1.63
C ARG A 275 19.83 -6.28 0.60
N ALA A 276 21.13 -6.05 0.49
CA ALA A 276 21.71 -5.06 -0.41
C ALA A 276 22.63 -5.74 -1.43
N THR A 277 22.31 -5.59 -2.71
CA THR A 277 23.10 -6.12 -3.84
C THR A 277 24.03 -5.02 -4.35
N PRO A 278 25.33 -5.05 -4.03
CA PRO A 278 26.25 -4.01 -4.46
C PRO A 278 26.52 -4.10 -5.96
N ASP A 279 26.78 -2.96 -6.58
CA ASP A 279 27.56 -2.94 -7.83
C ASP A 279 29.03 -3.19 -7.46
N PHE A 280 29.51 -4.40 -7.67
CA PHE A 280 30.84 -4.84 -7.23
C PHE A 280 31.98 -3.99 -7.81
N LEU A 281 31.80 -3.40 -9.00
CA LEU A 281 32.78 -2.48 -9.59
C LEU A 281 32.77 -1.12 -8.88
N SER A 282 31.59 -0.66 -8.42
CA SER A 282 31.46 0.60 -7.68
C SER A 282 32.06 0.55 -6.28
N LEU A 283 32.21 -0.63 -5.68
CA LEU A 283 32.78 -0.78 -4.34
C LEU A 283 34.26 -0.37 -4.27
N LEU A 284 34.95 -0.32 -5.41
CA LEU A 284 36.33 0.15 -5.54
C LEU A 284 36.42 1.68 -5.70
N GLY A 285 35.31 2.35 -6.00
CA GLY A 285 35.24 3.81 -6.17
C GLY A 285 34.80 4.54 -4.90
N GLU A 286 34.88 5.88 -4.93
CA GLU A 286 34.50 6.74 -3.80
C GLU A 286 33.00 6.65 -3.45
N ARG A 287 32.14 6.54 -4.47
CA ARG A 287 30.69 6.45 -4.29
C ARG A 287 30.21 5.01 -4.49
N LYS A 288 29.88 4.36 -3.38
CA LYS A 288 29.30 3.02 -3.36
C LYS A 288 27.89 3.05 -3.97
N VAL A 289 27.63 2.13 -4.90
CA VAL A 289 26.33 1.98 -5.58
C VAL A 289 25.74 0.61 -5.23
N PHE A 290 24.46 0.59 -4.90
CA PHE A 290 23.68 -0.64 -4.71
C PHE A 290 22.56 -0.69 -5.74
N HIS A 291 22.48 -1.81 -6.45
CA HIS A 291 21.47 -2.03 -7.48
C HIS A 291 20.10 -2.23 -6.83
N ASP A 292 20.00 -3.22 -5.95
CA ASP A 292 18.76 -3.60 -5.27
C ASP A 292 18.98 -3.56 -3.77
N VAL A 293 18.10 -2.88 -3.05
CA VAL A 293 18.03 -2.92 -1.58
C VAL A 293 16.63 -3.33 -1.17
N VAL A 294 16.51 -4.48 -0.51
CA VAL A 294 15.23 -5.02 -0.07
C VAL A 294 15.16 -4.96 1.45
N PHE A 295 14.21 -4.17 1.96
CA PHE A 295 13.86 -4.11 3.38
C PHE A 295 12.74 -5.11 3.64
N ALA A 296 12.94 -6.05 4.56
CA ALA A 296 11.98 -7.11 4.86
C ALA A 296 11.63 -7.15 6.34
N GLY A 297 10.33 -7.33 6.63
CA GLY A 297 9.79 -7.42 7.99
C GLY A 297 9.99 -6.11 8.76
N ILE A 298 9.31 -5.06 8.32
CA ILE A 298 9.50 -3.69 8.80
C ILE A 298 8.35 -3.35 9.74
N ASP A 299 8.67 -2.99 10.96
CA ASP A 299 7.70 -2.46 11.93
C ASP A 299 8.03 -0.99 12.19
N VAL A 300 7.10 -0.11 11.83
CA VAL A 300 7.21 1.34 12.02
C VAL A 300 6.22 1.75 13.09
N LYS A 301 6.71 2.29 14.21
CA LYS A 301 5.85 2.96 15.19
C LYS A 301 5.48 4.36 14.71
N GLU A 302 4.32 4.85 15.12
CA GLU A 302 3.82 6.19 14.81
C GLU A 302 4.86 7.32 15.05
N SER A 303 5.62 7.23 16.14
CA SER A 303 6.64 8.22 16.53
C SER A 303 7.84 8.28 15.57
N ALA A 304 8.05 7.23 14.76
CA ALA A 304 9.12 7.19 13.77
C ALA A 304 8.74 7.88 12.45
N LEU A 305 7.45 8.11 12.17
CA LEU A 305 6.98 8.64 10.89
C LEU A 305 7.58 10.01 10.56
N ALA A 306 7.62 10.94 11.52
CA ALA A 306 8.21 12.28 11.31
C ALA A 306 9.71 12.21 10.99
N LYS A 307 10.42 11.30 11.65
CA LYS A 307 11.86 11.08 11.43
C LYS A 307 12.12 10.45 10.07
N LEU A 308 11.30 9.47 9.68
CA LEU A 308 11.34 8.86 8.36
C LEU A 308 11.04 9.89 7.26
N ALA A 309 10.05 10.78 7.45
CA ALA A 309 9.76 11.85 6.49
C ALA A 309 10.97 12.78 6.27
N ARG A 310 11.63 13.21 7.36
CA ARG A 310 12.85 14.02 7.28
C ARG A 310 14.01 13.29 6.63
N ALA A 311 14.28 12.05 7.03
CA ALA A 311 15.34 11.23 6.47
C ALA A 311 15.12 11.01 4.96
N ALA A 312 13.86 10.83 4.56
CA ALA A 312 13.47 10.61 3.18
C ALA A 312 13.54 11.89 2.32
N ALA A 313 13.43 13.08 2.91
CA ALA A 313 13.67 14.36 2.25
C ALA A 313 15.18 14.68 2.10
N GLY A 314 16.07 13.96 2.78
CA GLY A 314 17.51 14.18 2.77
C GLY A 314 18.25 13.51 1.61
N ASN A 315 19.54 13.83 1.48
CA ASN A 315 20.41 13.20 0.50
C ASN A 315 21.18 12.04 1.14
N PRO A 316 20.98 10.79 0.68
CA PRO A 316 21.75 9.67 1.20
C PRO A 316 23.21 9.74 0.73
N PRO A 317 24.20 9.37 1.59
CA PRO A 317 25.61 9.30 1.21
C PRO A 317 25.91 8.15 0.22
N VAL A 318 24.96 7.22 0.06
CA VAL A 318 25.06 6.04 -0.81
C VAL A 318 24.01 6.16 -1.92
N LYS A 319 24.36 5.73 -3.14
CA LYS A 319 23.41 5.72 -4.25
C LYS A 319 22.68 4.38 -4.31
N PHE A 320 21.35 4.42 -4.17
CA PHE A 320 20.46 3.28 -4.35
C PHE A 320 19.75 3.41 -5.70
N ARG A 321 19.75 2.35 -6.53
CA ARG A 321 18.99 2.35 -7.80
C ARG A 321 17.55 1.90 -7.61
N HIS A 322 17.35 0.83 -6.85
CA HIS A 322 16.04 0.28 -6.54
C HIS A 322 15.96 -0.07 -5.05
N ILE A 323 14.89 0.35 -4.38
CA ILE A 323 14.58 -0.06 -3.01
C ILE A 323 13.21 -0.72 -3.00
N ALA A 324 13.12 -1.93 -2.47
CA ALA A 324 11.89 -2.67 -2.26
C ALA A 324 11.57 -2.80 -0.77
N ILE A 325 10.27 -2.85 -0.47
CA ILE A 325 9.67 -2.93 0.86
C ILE A 325 8.82 -4.19 0.89
N GLU A 326 9.20 -5.16 1.72
CA GLU A 326 8.51 -6.44 1.90
C GLU A 326 7.98 -6.57 3.33
N GLY A 327 6.66 -6.59 3.49
CA GLY A 327 6.04 -6.84 4.80
C GLY A 327 6.21 -5.69 5.78
N LEU A 328 5.87 -4.47 5.34
CA LEU A 328 5.73 -3.31 6.21
C LEU A 328 4.48 -3.45 7.08
N SER A 329 4.64 -3.10 8.36
CA SER A 329 3.59 -2.99 9.35
C SER A 329 3.69 -1.65 10.06
N LEU A 330 2.61 -0.88 10.02
CA LEU A 330 2.46 0.34 10.82
C LEU A 330 1.86 -0.05 12.19
N VAL A 331 2.50 0.39 13.27
CA VAL A 331 2.08 0.14 14.64
C VAL A 331 1.76 1.47 15.31
N ALA A 332 0.53 1.63 15.77
CA ALA A 332 0.05 2.84 16.43
C ALA A 332 -0.78 2.42 17.64
N GLY A 333 -0.24 2.62 18.85
CA GLY A 333 -0.79 2.05 20.08
C GLY A 333 -0.94 0.52 20.02
N ASP A 334 -2.19 0.03 20.14
CA ASP A 334 -2.57 -1.37 20.05
C ASP A 334 -2.95 -1.82 18.61
N ALA A 335 -3.06 -0.88 17.68
CA ALA A 335 -3.41 -1.16 16.29
C ALA A 335 -2.17 -1.50 15.48
N ARG A 336 -2.32 -2.50 14.60
CA ARG A 336 -1.29 -2.91 13.65
C ARG A 336 -1.89 -3.07 12.26
N LEU A 337 -1.42 -2.27 11.32
CA LEU A 337 -1.76 -2.38 9.90
C LEU A 337 -0.59 -3.01 9.15
N GLY A 338 -0.72 -4.29 8.81
CA GLY A 338 0.37 -5.10 8.23
C GLY A 338 0.12 -5.59 6.81
N GLY A 339 1.18 -6.15 6.22
CA GLY A 339 1.17 -6.70 4.86
C GLY A 339 1.18 -5.64 3.78
N ILE A 340 1.79 -4.50 4.08
CA ILE A 340 2.04 -3.46 3.10
C ILE A 340 3.33 -3.83 2.37
N GLY A 341 3.27 -3.89 1.05
CA GLY A 341 4.44 -4.02 0.17
C GLY A 341 4.72 -2.71 -0.54
N GLY A 342 5.87 -2.59 -1.19
CA GLY A 342 6.15 -1.40 -1.97
C GLY A 342 7.56 -1.28 -2.52
N GLU A 343 7.81 -0.11 -3.09
CA GLU A 343 9.12 0.30 -3.59
C GLU A 343 9.34 1.80 -3.36
N VAL A 344 10.60 2.23 -3.37
CA VAL A 344 10.96 3.65 -3.30
C VAL A 344 11.51 4.08 -4.65
N LYS A 345 10.87 5.09 -5.24
CA LYS A 345 11.33 5.76 -6.46
C LYS A 345 12.44 6.75 -6.11
N MET A 346 13.58 6.56 -6.75
CA MET A 346 14.76 7.40 -6.60
C MET A 346 14.97 8.25 -7.85
N SER A 347 15.39 9.49 -7.67
CA SER A 347 15.81 10.36 -8.75
C SER A 347 17.16 9.91 -9.33
N PRO A 348 17.52 10.34 -10.56
CA PRO A 348 18.86 10.11 -11.11
C PRO A 348 19.99 10.66 -10.22
N ALA A 349 19.70 11.72 -9.44
CA ALA A 349 20.61 12.34 -8.47
C ALA A 349 20.78 11.50 -7.19
N GLY A 350 19.96 10.47 -6.98
CA GLY A 350 19.99 9.59 -5.81
C GLY A 350 19.19 10.09 -4.62
N THR A 351 18.25 11.02 -4.85
CA THR A 351 17.30 11.52 -3.84
C THR A 351 16.00 10.75 -3.94
N MET A 352 15.23 10.65 -2.86
CA MET A 352 13.92 10.02 -2.92
C MET A 352 12.91 10.93 -3.62
N GLU A 353 12.15 10.40 -4.58
CA GLU A 353 11.04 11.11 -5.23
C GLU A 353 9.69 10.73 -4.62
N ALA A 354 9.46 9.44 -4.44
CA ALA A 354 8.20 8.92 -3.90
C ALA A 354 8.37 7.52 -3.30
N ILE A 355 7.50 7.16 -2.37
CA ILE A 355 7.34 5.79 -1.87
C ILE A 355 6.03 5.25 -2.45
N LEU A 356 6.10 4.15 -3.19
CA LEU A 356 4.94 3.45 -3.72
C LEU A 356 4.63 2.27 -2.82
N LEU A 357 3.50 2.31 -2.14
CA LEU A 357 2.99 1.24 -1.29
C LEU A 357 1.77 0.59 -1.93
N HIS A 358 1.55 -0.67 -1.59
CA HIS A 358 0.34 -1.40 -1.94
C HIS A 358 -0.07 -2.32 -0.79
N ASP A 359 -1.36 -2.65 -0.71
CA ASP A 359 -1.86 -3.66 0.21
C ASP A 359 -1.54 -5.08 -0.26
N GLN A 360 -1.92 -6.08 0.56
CA GLN A 360 -1.66 -7.51 0.28
C GLN A 360 -2.32 -7.98 -1.01
N ASP A 361 -3.52 -7.46 -1.31
CA ASP A 361 -4.32 -7.86 -2.46
C ASP A 361 -4.01 -7.04 -3.72
N ASN A 362 -3.10 -6.05 -3.63
CA ASN A 362 -2.88 -5.02 -4.64
C ASN A 362 -4.17 -4.26 -5.04
N ALA A 363 -5.19 -4.30 -4.18
CA ALA A 363 -6.47 -3.65 -4.37
C ALA A 363 -6.39 -2.15 -4.04
N LEU A 364 -5.43 -1.75 -3.21
CA LEU A 364 -5.14 -0.35 -2.90
C LEU A 364 -3.65 -0.07 -3.11
N LYS A 365 -3.36 1.03 -3.83
CA LYS A 365 -2.02 1.58 -4.03
C LYS A 365 -1.96 2.97 -3.42
N MET A 366 -0.81 3.33 -2.87
CA MET A 366 -0.57 4.61 -2.23
C MET A 366 0.81 5.14 -2.62
N GLU A 367 0.85 6.36 -3.12
CA GLU A 367 2.09 7.10 -3.36
C GLU A 367 2.28 8.12 -2.24
N LEU A 368 3.44 8.09 -1.57
CA LEU A 368 3.80 9.03 -0.52
C LEU A 368 4.99 9.88 -0.97
N ARG A 369 4.89 11.19 -0.74
CA ARG A 369 5.97 12.15 -0.98
C ARG A 369 6.28 12.92 0.30
N PRO A 370 7.55 13.06 0.67
CA PRO A 370 7.93 13.75 1.88
C PRO A 370 7.66 15.26 1.73
N LYS A 371 7.16 15.87 2.80
CA LYS A 371 6.91 17.30 2.91
C LYS A 371 7.20 17.75 4.35
N GLY A 372 8.45 18.16 4.60
CA GLY A 372 8.91 18.47 5.94
C GLY A 372 8.88 17.23 6.85
N GLU A 373 8.12 17.28 7.93
CA GLU A 373 7.93 16.16 8.87
C GLU A 373 6.68 15.31 8.56
N ALA A 374 6.05 15.53 7.41
CA ALA A 374 4.86 14.85 6.98
C ALA A 374 5.07 14.11 5.64
N PHE A 375 4.16 13.21 5.31
CA PHE A 375 4.02 12.65 3.97
C PHE A 375 2.72 13.14 3.35
N GLN A 376 2.81 13.80 2.19
CA GLN A 376 1.64 13.92 1.33
C GLN A 376 1.40 12.58 0.65
N PHE A 377 0.15 12.14 0.62
CA PHE A 377 -0.20 10.88 -0.05
C PHE A 377 -1.30 11.08 -1.08
N VAL A 378 -1.24 10.25 -2.12
CA VAL A 378 -2.33 9.99 -3.04
C VAL A 378 -2.52 8.48 -3.08
N ALA A 379 -3.76 8.01 -2.94
CA ALA A 379 -4.09 6.60 -3.00
C ALA A 379 -5.16 6.35 -4.06
N SER A 380 -5.01 5.25 -4.78
CA SER A 380 -6.00 4.77 -5.75
C SER A 380 -6.17 3.26 -5.63
N GLY A 381 -7.39 2.79 -5.82
CA GLY A 381 -7.71 1.38 -5.62
C GLY A 381 -8.93 0.93 -6.40
N SER A 382 -9.03 -0.39 -6.55
CA SER A 382 -10.15 -1.05 -7.22
C SER A 382 -10.56 -2.30 -6.46
N ASN A 383 -11.87 -2.49 -6.27
CA ASN A 383 -12.43 -3.60 -5.49
C ASN A 383 -11.82 -3.73 -4.09
N TRP A 384 -11.49 -2.60 -3.48
CA TRP A 384 -10.84 -2.55 -2.18
C TRP A 384 -11.83 -2.88 -1.06
N LYS A 385 -11.38 -3.69 -0.11
CA LYS A 385 -12.08 -4.00 1.13
C LYS A 385 -11.36 -3.30 2.28
N PRO A 386 -11.97 -2.28 2.90
CA PRO A 386 -11.32 -1.57 3.99
C PRO A 386 -11.03 -2.54 5.16
N PRO A 387 -9.83 -2.50 5.77
CA PRO A 387 -9.47 -3.42 6.85
C PRO A 387 -10.33 -3.23 8.11
N PHE A 388 -10.92 -2.04 8.29
CA PHE A 388 -11.83 -1.71 9.39
C PHE A 388 -13.30 -2.03 9.08
N ALA A 389 -13.64 -2.38 7.84
CA ALA A 389 -15.01 -2.71 7.42
C ALA A 389 -14.98 -3.75 6.28
N PRO A 390 -14.54 -4.99 6.56
CA PRO A 390 -14.23 -5.99 5.52
C PRO A 390 -15.45 -6.48 4.72
N ASN A 391 -16.66 -6.25 5.23
CA ASN A 391 -17.91 -6.55 4.52
C ASN A 391 -18.26 -5.50 3.47
N LEU A 392 -17.61 -4.32 3.52
CA LEU A 392 -17.81 -3.27 2.53
C LEU A 392 -16.84 -3.44 1.36
N VAL A 393 -17.35 -3.17 0.15
CA VAL A 393 -16.55 -3.22 -1.07
C VAL A 393 -16.63 -1.88 -1.79
N CYS A 394 -15.47 -1.25 -1.95
CA CYS A 394 -15.29 -0.04 -2.75
C CYS A 394 -14.87 -0.47 -4.17
N GLN A 395 -15.72 -0.27 -5.18
CA GLN A 395 -15.40 -0.64 -6.56
C GLN A 395 -14.22 0.18 -7.09
N SER A 396 -14.16 1.47 -6.75
CA SER A 396 -13.00 2.33 -6.97
C SER A 396 -12.82 3.27 -5.79
N VAL A 397 -11.57 3.61 -5.49
CA VAL A 397 -11.19 4.57 -4.45
C VAL A 397 -10.16 5.51 -5.04
N ASP A 398 -10.35 6.81 -4.84
CA ASP A 398 -9.37 7.85 -5.08
C ASP A 398 -9.33 8.73 -3.83
N ALA A 399 -8.15 8.86 -3.26
CA ALA A 399 -7.94 9.53 -1.97
C ALA A 399 -6.66 10.37 -2.00
N ALA A 400 -6.68 11.51 -1.31
CA ALA A 400 -5.49 12.34 -1.16
C ALA A 400 -5.49 13.05 0.20
N GLY A 401 -4.30 13.26 0.76
CA GLY A 401 -4.18 13.92 2.05
C GLY A 401 -2.75 13.99 2.58
N GLU A 402 -2.63 14.11 3.89
CA GLU A 402 -1.36 14.23 4.59
C GLU A 402 -1.29 13.32 5.83
N LEU A 403 -0.21 12.56 5.95
CA LEU A 403 0.13 11.70 7.07
C LEU A 403 1.25 12.32 7.91
N ARG A 404 1.04 12.44 9.21
CA ARG A 404 2.01 12.90 10.22
C ARG A 404 2.20 11.82 11.28
N ALA A 405 3.15 12.02 12.19
CA ALA A 405 3.42 11.07 13.27
C ALA A 405 2.20 10.78 14.16
N GLY A 406 1.31 11.76 14.34
CA GLY A 406 0.18 11.68 15.26
C GLY A 406 -1.21 11.76 14.62
N ALA A 407 -1.27 11.94 13.30
CA ALA A 407 -2.51 12.24 12.61
C ALA A 407 -2.46 11.88 11.12
N LEU A 408 -3.61 11.53 10.58
CA LEU A 408 -3.90 11.36 9.16
C LEU A 408 -5.04 12.31 8.79
N ASN A 409 -4.78 13.22 7.87
CA ASN A 409 -5.81 14.07 7.27
C ASN A 409 -6.07 13.60 5.84
N LEU A 410 -7.34 13.38 5.51
CA LEU A 410 -7.83 13.00 4.20
C LEU A 410 -8.60 14.19 3.63
N ASP A 411 -7.94 14.94 2.76
CA ASP A 411 -8.49 16.18 2.18
C ASP A 411 -9.50 15.89 1.07
N LYS A 412 -9.29 14.79 0.36
CA LYS A 412 -10.20 14.29 -0.68
C LYS A 412 -10.38 12.79 -0.53
N LEU A 413 -11.64 12.36 -0.51
CA LEU A 413 -12.09 10.99 -0.73
C LEU A 413 -13.14 11.00 -1.83
N GLU A 414 -12.97 10.15 -2.84
CA GLU A 414 -13.94 9.87 -3.87
C GLU A 414 -13.98 8.35 -4.06
N THR A 415 -15.15 7.74 -3.95
CA THR A 415 -15.28 6.28 -3.94
C THR A 415 -16.55 5.86 -4.64
N ARG A 416 -16.45 4.93 -5.60
CA ARG A 416 -17.63 4.27 -6.15
C ARG A 416 -17.94 3.05 -5.29
N ALA A 417 -19.14 3.04 -4.73
CA ALA A 417 -19.64 1.99 -3.86
C ALA A 417 -21.12 1.76 -4.17
N TYR A 418 -21.54 0.50 -4.32
CA TYR A 418 -22.95 0.10 -4.43
C TYR A 418 -23.75 0.89 -5.48
N GLU A 419 -23.20 1.03 -6.69
CA GLU A 419 -23.79 1.76 -7.83
C GLU A 419 -23.88 3.28 -7.67
N GLY A 420 -23.38 3.84 -6.58
CA GLY A 420 -23.31 5.28 -6.36
C GLY A 420 -21.90 5.78 -6.10
N LEU A 421 -21.84 7.01 -5.62
CA LEU A 421 -20.62 7.75 -5.32
C LEU A 421 -20.63 8.20 -3.86
N VAL A 422 -19.49 8.06 -3.20
CA VAL A 422 -19.22 8.60 -1.86
C VAL A 422 -18.08 9.59 -2.01
N GLU A 423 -18.31 10.82 -1.60
CA GLU A 423 -17.31 11.89 -1.57
C GLU A 423 -17.13 12.38 -0.14
N GLY A 424 -15.94 12.85 0.21
CA GLY A 424 -15.77 13.40 1.54
C GLY A 424 -14.35 13.75 1.93
N LYS A 425 -14.21 14.02 3.22
CA LYS A 425 -12.96 14.34 3.90
C LYS A 425 -13.00 13.77 5.31
N ALA A 426 -11.84 13.47 5.86
CA ALA A 426 -11.74 12.90 7.20
C ALA A 426 -10.45 13.32 7.90
N SER A 427 -10.44 13.23 9.22
CA SER A 427 -9.25 13.34 10.04
C SER A 427 -9.25 12.23 11.08
N LEU A 428 -8.06 11.69 11.34
CA LEU A 428 -7.80 10.70 12.36
C LEU A 428 -6.59 11.20 13.16
N ALA A 429 -6.75 11.42 14.46
CA ALA A 429 -5.69 11.81 15.38
C ALA A 429 -5.49 10.71 16.43
N TRP A 430 -4.26 10.46 16.87
CA TRP A 430 -3.96 9.43 17.87
C TRP A 430 -2.97 9.84 18.96
N SER A 431 -2.23 10.95 18.82
CA SER A 431 -1.24 11.35 19.82
C SER A 431 -1.82 11.76 21.18
N SER A 432 -3.04 12.29 21.23
CA SER A 432 -3.73 12.73 22.46
C SER A 432 -4.95 11.86 22.79
N GLY A 433 -4.97 10.64 22.27
CA GLY A 433 -6.14 9.77 22.26
C GLY A 433 -6.69 9.59 20.83
N PRO A 434 -7.05 8.36 20.43
CA PRO A 434 -7.69 8.07 19.15
C PRO A 434 -9.02 8.80 18.97
N GLU A 435 -9.05 9.67 17.98
CA GLU A 435 -10.22 10.45 17.59
C GLU A 435 -10.33 10.49 16.06
N PHE A 436 -11.53 10.20 15.55
CA PHE A 436 -11.85 10.24 14.13
C PHE A 436 -13.01 11.19 13.88
N ASN A 437 -12.89 12.00 12.84
CA ASN A 437 -13.95 12.87 12.34
C ASN A 437 -14.04 12.74 10.82
N GLY A 438 -15.25 12.71 10.26
CA GLY A 438 -15.45 12.61 8.81
C GLY A 438 -16.71 13.32 8.34
N ASP A 439 -16.62 13.99 7.19
CA ASP A 439 -17.76 14.55 6.47
C ASP A 439 -17.90 13.80 5.14
N LEU A 440 -19.03 13.12 4.94
CA LEU A 440 -19.32 12.33 3.75
C LEU A 440 -20.58 12.84 3.05
N GLU A 441 -20.55 12.89 1.73
CA GLU A 441 -21.71 13.03 0.85
C GLU A 441 -21.87 11.74 0.04
N ILE A 442 -23.04 11.12 0.14
CA ILE A 442 -23.39 9.93 -0.64
C ILE A 442 -24.37 10.33 -1.73
N LYS A 443 -24.18 9.81 -2.94
CA LYS A 443 -24.96 10.13 -4.13
C LYS A 443 -25.35 8.84 -4.85
N HIS A 444 -26.65 8.66 -5.05
CA HIS A 444 -27.21 7.58 -5.88
C HIS A 444 -26.81 6.16 -5.44
N ILE A 445 -26.60 5.94 -4.15
CA ILE A 445 -26.26 4.61 -3.61
C ILE A 445 -27.48 3.69 -3.72
N ASN A 446 -27.28 2.47 -4.21
CA ASN A 446 -28.32 1.44 -4.16
C ASN A 446 -28.51 0.98 -2.70
N SER A 447 -29.62 1.38 -2.08
CA SER A 447 -29.88 1.12 -0.65
C SER A 447 -29.97 -0.36 -0.32
N GLY A 448 -30.52 -1.19 -1.22
CA GLY A 448 -30.64 -2.63 -1.02
C GLY A 448 -29.27 -3.30 -0.94
N LYS A 449 -28.36 -2.95 -1.86
CA LYS A 449 -26.98 -3.46 -1.85
C LYS A 449 -26.20 -2.98 -0.63
N LEU A 450 -26.35 -1.71 -0.25
CA LEU A 450 -25.70 -1.16 0.94
C LEU A 450 -26.19 -1.84 2.22
N LEU A 451 -27.50 -1.96 2.41
CA LEU A 451 -28.09 -2.60 3.60
C LEU A 451 -27.70 -4.07 3.71
N ALA A 452 -27.65 -4.79 2.59
CA ALA A 452 -27.16 -6.16 2.55
C ALA A 452 -25.67 -6.26 2.96
N ALA A 453 -24.82 -5.35 2.45
CA ALA A 453 -23.40 -5.33 2.81
C ALA A 453 -23.16 -4.94 4.29
N LEU A 454 -24.04 -4.12 4.86
CA LEU A 454 -24.05 -3.79 6.29
C LEU A 454 -24.63 -4.92 7.16
N GLY A 455 -25.16 -5.99 6.57
CA GLY A 455 -25.81 -7.08 7.29
C GLY A 455 -27.13 -6.68 7.97
N SER A 456 -27.77 -5.62 7.49
CA SER A 456 -29.04 -5.14 8.04
C SER A 456 -30.16 -6.14 7.77
N GLY A 457 -31.01 -6.38 8.78
CA GLY A 457 -32.26 -7.11 8.59
C GLY A 457 -33.32 -6.27 7.87
N LEU A 458 -33.19 -4.94 7.88
CA LEU A 458 -34.10 -4.06 7.15
C LEU A 458 -33.83 -4.18 5.65
N SER A 459 -34.91 -4.29 4.88
CA SER A 459 -34.85 -4.33 3.43
C SER A 459 -35.57 -3.13 2.84
N ALA A 460 -34.79 -2.21 2.29
CA ALA A 460 -35.29 -1.14 1.46
C ALA A 460 -34.53 -1.15 0.12
N GLU A 461 -35.25 -0.92 -0.96
CA GLU A 461 -34.68 -0.71 -2.28
C GLU A 461 -34.95 0.74 -2.70
N GLY A 462 -34.05 1.31 -3.50
CA GLY A 462 -34.15 2.69 -3.95
C GLY A 462 -32.78 3.35 -4.08
N GLU A 463 -32.81 4.58 -4.56
CA GLU A 463 -31.63 5.40 -4.79
C GLU A 463 -31.41 6.34 -3.60
N LEU A 464 -30.39 6.07 -2.80
CA LEU A 464 -30.05 6.77 -1.57
C LEU A 464 -28.99 7.86 -1.82
N SER A 465 -29.30 9.08 -1.39
CA SER A 465 -28.39 10.21 -1.33
C SER A 465 -28.45 10.84 0.06
N GLY A 466 -27.40 11.53 0.49
CA GLY A 466 -27.36 12.09 1.84
C GLY A 466 -26.04 12.72 2.22
N ARG A 467 -26.02 13.36 3.38
CA ARG A 467 -24.82 13.91 4.00
C ARG A 467 -24.70 13.37 5.40
N LEU A 468 -23.53 12.83 5.73
CA LEU A 468 -23.23 12.17 6.98
C LEU A 468 -22.01 12.84 7.63
N LYS A 469 -22.10 13.08 8.92
CA LYS A 469 -20.97 13.36 9.79
C LYS A 469 -20.67 12.09 10.56
N LEU A 470 -19.41 11.70 10.56
CA LEU A 470 -18.90 10.59 11.33
C LEU A 470 -18.01 11.13 12.44
N ALA A 471 -18.14 10.57 13.63
CA ALA A 471 -17.29 10.88 14.77
C ALA A 471 -17.02 9.62 15.58
N ALA A 472 -15.79 9.43 16.04
CA ALA A 472 -15.44 8.34 16.94
C ALA A 472 -14.36 8.79 17.92
N LYS A 473 -14.43 8.28 19.15
CA LYS A 473 -13.39 8.44 20.16
C LYS A 473 -13.27 7.14 20.93
N ALA A 474 -12.05 6.67 21.14
CA ALA A 474 -11.78 5.42 21.81
C ALA A 474 -10.49 5.50 22.65
N ASP A 475 -10.32 4.55 23.57
CA ASP A 475 -9.09 4.43 24.36
C ASP A 475 -7.89 3.98 23.52
N SER A 476 -8.16 3.35 22.37
CA SER A 476 -7.17 2.72 21.52
C SER A 476 -7.62 2.68 20.06
N LEU A 477 -6.67 2.69 19.12
CA LEU A 477 -6.98 2.75 17.68
C LEU A 477 -7.70 1.48 17.23
N GLY A 478 -7.39 0.32 17.83
CA GLY A 478 -8.05 -0.95 17.53
C GLY A 478 -9.56 -0.95 17.85
N LYS A 479 -10.00 -0.09 18.78
CA LYS A 479 -11.41 0.02 19.20
C LYS A 479 -12.18 1.15 18.51
N LEU A 480 -11.51 1.96 17.69
CA LEU A 480 -12.10 3.17 17.13
C LEU A 480 -13.27 2.88 16.19
N ALA A 481 -13.18 1.81 15.41
CA ALA A 481 -14.24 1.38 14.50
C ALA A 481 -15.55 1.02 15.23
N ASP A 482 -15.45 0.40 16.40
CA ASP A 482 -16.61 0.03 17.24
C ASP A 482 -17.28 1.26 17.89
N ALA A 483 -16.54 2.37 17.99
CA ALA A 483 -17.00 3.62 18.60
C ALA A 483 -17.53 4.63 17.57
N VAL A 484 -17.57 4.28 16.27
CA VAL A 484 -18.05 5.17 15.22
C VAL A 484 -19.52 5.50 15.43
N ARG A 485 -19.81 6.79 15.44
CA ARG A 485 -21.15 7.36 15.38
C ARG A 485 -21.33 8.07 14.06
N ALA A 486 -22.51 7.95 13.48
CA ALA A 486 -22.89 8.62 12.26
C ALA A 486 -24.14 9.45 12.50
N GLU A 487 -24.16 10.70 12.06
CA GLU A 487 -25.36 11.53 12.07
C GLU A 487 -25.51 12.29 10.76
N GLY A 488 -26.74 12.53 10.32
CA GLY A 488 -26.93 13.26 9.07
C GLY A 488 -28.33 13.25 8.53
N SER A 489 -28.45 13.64 7.27
CA SER A 489 -29.70 13.62 6.52
C SER A 489 -29.60 12.72 5.30
N PHE A 490 -30.73 12.14 4.92
CA PHE A 490 -30.82 11.29 3.75
C PHE A 490 -32.10 11.56 2.97
N GLU A 491 -32.04 11.21 1.70
CA GLU A 491 -33.14 11.14 0.77
C GLU A 491 -33.00 9.85 -0.04
N MET A 492 -34.09 9.09 -0.15
CA MET A 492 -34.17 7.92 -0.99
C MET A 492 -35.30 8.12 -2.00
N LYS A 493 -35.02 7.91 -3.28
CA LYS A 493 -35.98 8.07 -4.38
C LYS A 493 -36.34 6.74 -5.01
N ARG A 494 -37.57 6.68 -5.55
CA ARG A 494 -38.07 5.56 -6.38
C ARG A 494 -37.84 4.21 -5.70
N GLY A 495 -38.33 4.08 -4.48
CA GLY A 495 -37.95 2.97 -3.62
C GLY A 495 -39.12 2.14 -3.11
N ILE A 496 -38.77 1.06 -2.41
CA ILE A 496 -39.68 0.07 -1.85
C ILE A 496 -39.20 -0.26 -0.44
N ALA A 497 -40.06 -0.05 0.56
CA ALA A 497 -39.86 -0.50 1.93
C ALA A 497 -40.50 -1.89 2.06
N LYS A 498 -39.68 -2.95 2.14
CA LYS A 498 -40.18 -4.32 2.26
C LYS A 498 -40.53 -4.66 3.71
N GLY A 499 -41.57 -5.46 3.89
CA GLY A 499 -42.10 -5.85 5.20
C GLY A 499 -43.05 -4.84 5.84
N LEU A 500 -43.14 -3.63 5.30
CA LEU A 500 -43.98 -2.56 5.84
C LEU A 500 -45.04 -2.19 4.80
N ASP A 501 -46.25 -2.74 4.89
CA ASP A 501 -47.39 -2.30 4.09
C ASP A 501 -48.23 -1.24 4.83
N LEU A 502 -47.87 0.03 4.64
CA LEU A 502 -48.59 1.16 5.24
C LEU A 502 -50.01 1.29 4.67
N GLY A 503 -50.22 0.91 3.41
CA GLY A 503 -51.51 1.00 2.74
C GLY A 503 -52.53 0.02 3.31
N GLU A 504 -52.13 -1.24 3.50
CA GLU A 504 -52.94 -2.25 4.17
C GLU A 504 -53.17 -1.88 5.65
N ALA A 505 -52.13 -1.45 6.36
CA ALA A 505 -52.24 -1.08 7.77
C ALA A 505 -53.22 0.09 8.04
N VAL A 506 -53.33 1.05 7.12
CA VAL A 506 -54.32 2.15 7.22
C VAL A 506 -55.74 1.67 6.90
N ARG A 507 -55.91 0.72 5.98
CA ARG A 507 -57.24 0.21 5.57
C ARG A 507 -57.79 -0.82 6.54
N LYS A 508 -56.92 -1.52 7.28
CA LYS A 508 -57.34 -2.45 8.34
C LYS A 508 -57.96 -1.67 9.49
N THR A 509 -59.23 -1.95 9.75
CA THR A 509 -60.01 -1.39 10.87
C THR A 509 -59.90 -2.22 12.16
N GLY A 510 -59.22 -3.37 12.12
CA GLY A 510 -58.98 -4.27 13.25
C GLY A 510 -57.73 -3.94 14.07
N ARG A 511 -57.55 -4.62 15.20
CA ARG A 511 -56.34 -4.50 16.06
C ARG A 511 -55.21 -5.45 15.67
N ASP A 512 -55.44 -6.34 14.73
CA ASP A 512 -54.44 -7.30 14.33
C ASP A 512 -53.27 -6.60 13.62
N PRO A 513 -52.02 -6.92 13.99
CA PRO A 513 -50.85 -6.33 13.37
C PRO A 513 -50.80 -6.67 11.87
N THR A 514 -50.49 -5.68 11.04
CA THR A 514 -50.08 -5.91 9.66
C THR A 514 -48.61 -6.33 9.66
N ARG A 515 -48.31 -7.45 8.98
CA ARG A 515 -46.97 -8.03 8.85
C ARG A 515 -46.66 -8.27 7.37
N GLY A 516 -45.42 -8.08 6.97
CA GLY A 516 -45.01 -8.32 5.59
C GLY A 516 -45.51 -7.26 4.61
N GLY A 517 -45.61 -7.64 3.33
CA GLY A 517 -46.00 -6.75 2.24
C GLY A 517 -44.91 -5.73 1.90
N GLU A 518 -45.28 -4.68 1.17
CA GLU A 518 -44.35 -3.64 0.74
C GLU A 518 -45.04 -2.28 0.60
N THR A 519 -44.31 -1.21 0.89
CA THR A 519 -44.73 0.16 0.56
C THR A 519 -43.78 0.72 -0.48
N LYS A 520 -44.28 0.96 -1.68
CA LYS A 520 -43.58 1.74 -2.71
C LYS A 520 -43.63 3.22 -2.34
N PHE A 521 -42.62 3.98 -2.71
CA PHE A 521 -42.58 5.42 -2.51
C PHE A 521 -41.78 6.12 -3.61
N GLU A 522 -42.20 7.33 -3.95
CA GLU A 522 -41.45 8.19 -4.85
C GLU A 522 -40.27 8.84 -4.12
N GLN A 523 -40.47 9.18 -2.84
CA GLN A 523 -39.49 9.84 -2.00
C GLN A 523 -39.65 9.43 -0.54
N LEU A 524 -38.54 9.12 0.13
CA LEU A 524 -38.41 8.97 1.57
C LEU A 524 -37.24 9.85 2.03
N SER A 525 -37.46 10.77 2.96
CA SER A 525 -36.39 11.58 3.53
C SER A 525 -36.45 11.64 5.04
N GLY A 526 -35.34 12.01 5.67
CA GLY A 526 -35.27 12.17 7.11
C GLY A 526 -33.85 12.40 7.61
N THR A 527 -33.70 12.31 8.92
CA THR A 527 -32.41 12.34 9.61
C THR A 527 -32.06 10.95 10.11
N VAL A 528 -30.77 10.62 10.12
CA VAL A 528 -30.25 9.37 10.66
C VAL A 528 -29.25 9.68 11.77
N GLN A 529 -29.31 8.90 12.84
CA GLN A 529 -28.31 8.84 13.89
C GLN A 529 -28.01 7.37 14.16
N VAL A 530 -26.75 6.98 14.06
CA VAL A 530 -26.29 5.61 14.33
C VAL A 530 -25.21 5.69 15.39
N ASP A 531 -25.37 4.89 16.44
CA ASP A 531 -24.35 4.65 17.45
C ASP A 531 -24.17 3.15 17.69
N ALA A 532 -23.39 2.77 18.69
CA ALA A 532 -23.11 1.37 19.00
C ALA A 532 -24.33 0.55 19.49
N GLN A 533 -25.42 1.21 19.89
CA GLN A 533 -26.61 0.60 20.50
C GLN A 533 -27.79 0.54 19.54
N GLU A 534 -28.04 1.63 18.80
CA GLU A 534 -29.20 1.72 17.92
C GLU A 534 -28.98 2.66 16.72
N ALA A 535 -29.79 2.44 15.68
CA ALA A 535 -29.97 3.38 14.59
C ALA A 535 -31.34 4.05 14.73
N ARG A 536 -31.36 5.37 14.84
CA ARG A 536 -32.57 6.20 14.94
C ARG A 536 -32.76 6.98 13.64
N LEU A 537 -33.93 6.82 13.07
CA LEU A 537 -34.43 7.57 11.93
C LEU A 537 -35.48 8.56 12.42
N GLY A 538 -35.15 9.84 12.32
CA GLY A 538 -35.98 10.95 12.78
C GLY A 538 -36.53 11.77 11.60
N ASN A 539 -37.56 12.56 11.87
CA ASN A 539 -38.17 13.47 10.89
C ASN A 539 -38.49 12.78 9.56
N LEU A 540 -38.89 11.51 9.62
CA LEU A 540 -39.18 10.73 8.44
C LEU A 540 -40.34 11.39 7.69
N ARG A 541 -40.20 11.48 6.37
CA ARG A 541 -41.24 11.92 5.45
C ARG A 541 -41.23 11.01 4.23
N LEU A 542 -42.30 10.25 4.06
CA LEU A 542 -42.53 9.37 2.93
C LEU A 542 -43.65 9.94 2.06
N ALA A 543 -43.44 9.94 0.75
CA ALA A 543 -44.44 10.31 -0.25
C ALA A 543 -44.62 9.17 -1.26
N SER A 544 -45.86 8.73 -1.42
CA SER A 544 -46.27 7.63 -2.31
C SER A 544 -47.61 7.97 -2.98
N GLY A 545 -47.58 8.79 -4.04
CA GLY A 545 -48.78 9.19 -4.77
C GLY A 545 -49.81 9.90 -3.87
N LEU A 546 -50.91 9.21 -3.56
CA LEU A 546 -51.98 9.70 -2.69
C LEU A 546 -51.74 9.46 -1.19
N MET A 547 -50.65 8.79 -0.83
CA MET A 547 -50.27 8.48 0.54
C MET A 547 -49.03 9.28 0.97
N THR A 548 -49.09 9.83 2.18
CA THR A 548 -47.92 10.42 2.85
C THR A 548 -47.78 9.85 4.25
N ALA A 549 -46.56 9.63 4.72
CA ALA A 549 -46.31 9.23 6.10
C ALA A 549 -45.22 10.12 6.73
N VAL A 550 -45.40 10.46 8.00
CA VAL A 550 -44.40 11.20 8.78
C VAL A 550 -44.18 10.56 10.14
N GLY A 551 -42.95 10.58 10.65
CA GLY A 551 -42.69 10.05 12.00
C GLY A 551 -41.24 9.71 12.29
N ASN A 552 -41.04 8.68 13.10
CA ASN A 552 -39.73 8.23 13.55
C ASN A 552 -39.68 6.71 13.69
N LEU A 553 -38.49 6.15 13.49
CA LEU A 553 -38.23 4.71 13.59
C LEU A 553 -36.87 4.50 14.26
N GLY A 554 -36.84 3.74 15.35
CA GLY A 554 -35.64 3.21 15.95
C GLY A 554 -35.44 1.75 15.57
N VAL A 555 -34.18 1.38 15.45
CA VAL A 555 -33.71 0.03 15.11
C VAL A 555 -32.62 -0.33 16.12
N GLY A 556 -32.97 -1.15 17.10
CA GLY A 556 -32.00 -1.66 18.07
C GLY A 556 -30.99 -2.60 17.41
N ARG A 557 -29.82 -2.79 18.04
CA ARG A 557 -28.78 -3.72 17.55
C ARG A 557 -29.26 -5.17 17.37
N ASN A 558 -30.22 -5.60 18.18
CA ASN A 558 -30.88 -6.92 18.06
C ASN A 558 -31.90 -6.98 16.91
N GLY A 559 -32.04 -5.90 16.14
CA GLY A 559 -33.02 -5.73 15.08
C GLY A 559 -34.42 -5.37 15.58
N GLN A 560 -34.65 -5.15 16.87
CA GLN A 560 -35.97 -4.70 17.34
C GLN A 560 -36.33 -3.35 16.74
N LEU A 561 -37.57 -3.23 16.27
CA LEU A 561 -38.11 -1.99 15.73
C LEU A 561 -39.02 -1.34 16.75
N ASN A 562 -38.92 -0.02 16.87
CA ASN A 562 -39.84 0.79 17.65
C ASN A 562 -40.08 2.13 16.95
N GLY A 563 -41.32 2.56 16.81
CA GLY A 563 -41.57 3.82 16.12
C GLY A 563 -43.03 4.19 16.06
N LEU A 564 -43.27 5.39 15.55
CA LEU A 564 -44.60 5.89 15.29
C LEU A 564 -44.60 6.59 13.93
N LEU A 565 -45.58 6.24 13.10
CA LEU A 565 -45.80 6.85 11.79
C LEU A 565 -47.23 7.36 11.72
N ASN A 566 -47.40 8.65 11.43
CA ASN A 566 -48.69 9.22 11.06
C ASN A 566 -48.85 9.12 9.56
N VAL A 567 -49.83 8.34 9.10
CA VAL A 567 -50.09 8.09 7.68
C VAL A 567 -51.39 8.77 7.28
N ASP A 568 -51.29 9.61 6.24
CA ASP A 568 -52.40 10.26 5.56
C ASP A 568 -52.59 9.56 4.21
N LEU A 569 -53.75 8.94 3.99
CA LEU A 569 -54.14 8.29 2.74
C LEU A 569 -55.33 9.02 2.13
N LYS A 570 -55.11 9.69 0.99
CA LYS A 570 -56.18 10.34 0.23
C LYS A 570 -56.84 9.32 -0.70
N SER A 571 -58.16 9.25 -0.67
CA SER A 571 -58.98 8.52 -1.64
C SER A 571 -59.95 9.47 -2.33
N SER A 572 -60.64 8.99 -3.37
CA SER A 572 -61.69 9.77 -4.04
C SER A 572 -62.86 10.14 -3.12
N ALA A 573 -63.09 9.38 -2.04
CA ALA A 573 -64.22 9.57 -1.13
C ALA A 573 -63.85 10.29 0.17
N ALA A 574 -62.64 10.06 0.71
CA ALA A 574 -62.22 10.61 2.00
C ALA A 574 -60.68 10.61 2.18
N THR A 575 -60.19 11.40 3.13
CA THR A 575 -58.81 11.31 3.63
C THR A 575 -58.81 10.52 4.94
N LEU A 576 -58.12 9.39 4.98
CA LEU A 576 -57.90 8.59 6.19
C LEU A 576 -56.61 9.04 6.85
N ARG A 577 -56.65 9.31 8.16
CA ARG A 577 -55.48 9.66 8.97
C ARG A 577 -55.34 8.67 10.11
N VAL A 578 -54.25 7.90 10.11
CA VAL A 578 -54.03 6.84 11.09
C VAL A 578 -52.62 6.95 11.65
N ALA A 579 -52.50 6.90 12.97
CA ALA A 579 -51.23 6.78 13.66
C ALA A 579 -50.89 5.29 13.83
N LEU A 580 -49.79 4.83 13.23
CA LEU A 580 -49.33 3.45 13.25
C LEU A 580 -48.09 3.34 14.15
N ALA A 581 -48.16 2.46 15.15
CA ALA A 581 -46.99 2.02 15.89
C ALA A 581 -46.22 0.99 15.05
N VAL A 582 -44.91 1.20 14.90
CA VAL A 582 -43.97 0.25 14.27
C VAL A 582 -43.34 -0.58 15.37
N GLY A 583 -43.40 -1.91 15.23
CA GLY A 583 -42.86 -2.87 16.17
C GLY A 583 -42.26 -4.10 15.49
N GLY A 584 -42.00 -5.15 16.26
CA GLY A 584 -41.44 -6.40 15.76
C GLY A 584 -39.92 -6.34 15.60
N THR A 585 -39.41 -7.00 14.56
CA THR A 585 -37.96 -7.03 14.26
C THR A 585 -37.70 -6.58 12.83
N SER A 586 -36.47 -6.23 12.50
CA SER A 586 -36.06 -5.77 11.17
C SER A 586 -36.34 -6.81 10.08
N LYS A 587 -36.36 -8.11 10.44
CA LYS A 587 -36.71 -9.22 9.54
C LYS A 587 -38.22 -9.54 9.49
N ASP A 588 -38.96 -9.18 10.53
CA ASP A 588 -40.40 -9.40 10.66
C ASP A 588 -41.05 -8.15 11.30
N PRO A 589 -41.10 -7.04 10.54
CA PRO A 589 -41.68 -5.79 10.99
C PRO A 589 -43.20 -5.90 11.15
N MET A 590 -43.73 -5.16 12.12
CA MET A 590 -45.14 -5.15 12.46
C MET A 590 -45.67 -3.72 12.50
N LEU A 591 -46.88 -3.52 11.96
CA LEU A 591 -47.61 -2.26 12.02
C LEU A 591 -48.91 -2.46 12.78
N THR A 592 -49.14 -1.62 13.78
CA THR A 592 -50.37 -1.66 14.60
C THR A 592 -50.99 -0.27 14.69
N PRO A 593 -52.31 -0.11 14.48
CA PRO A 593 -52.98 1.15 14.77
C PRO A 593 -52.78 1.56 16.24
N SER A 594 -52.12 2.69 16.47
CA SER A 594 -51.94 3.25 17.81
C SER A 594 -53.22 3.97 18.24
N ARG A 595 -53.62 3.81 19.51
CA ARG A 595 -54.72 4.60 20.07
C ARG A 595 -54.22 6.03 20.30
N ARG A 596 -55.01 7.02 19.89
CA ARG A 596 -54.88 8.38 20.43
C ARG A 596 -55.23 8.41 21.90
#